data_AF-A0AB39ZTN1-F1
#
_entry.id   AF-A0AB39ZTN1-F1
#
_cell.length_a   1.000
_cell.length_b   1.000
_cell.length_c   1.000
_cell.angle_alpha   90.00
_cell.angle_beta   90.00
_cell.angle_gamma   90.00
#
_symmetry.space_group_name_H-M   'P 1'
#
loop_
_entity.id
_entity.type
_entity.pdbx_description
1 polymer ?
#
loop_
_entity_poly.entity_id
_entity_poly.type
_entity_poly.pdbx_seq_one_letter_code
_entity_poly.pdbx_strand_id
1 'polypeptide(L)'
;MSKHIYSEFLSEEDPLLSDNEFLEDALAELQNKLDKILDNQNEILTLICQVNCKTPTAELYNIKVDYFPVTDPEELPNLDANLSKPGNKYANIMLGILRPEGRKEPLKNNFSKVFECDVLMAYNYDGVSSKQSFKQYKHINKTIFGILKRDGYTETEYIADIRAAFHVLKVRYHKRNHDLRRKIKRSQKCEPESDWE
;
A
#
# COMPACT_ATOMS: atom_id res chain seq x y z
N MET A 1 -61.08 -6.54 33.22
CA MET A 1 -61.41 -7.92 32.86
C MET A 1 -62.12 -7.90 31.52
N SER A 2 -61.61 -8.57 30.49
CA SER A 2 -62.36 -9.54 29.67
C SER A 2 -61.45 -10.03 28.53
N LYS A 3 -61.24 -11.34 28.47
CA LYS A 3 -60.66 -12.07 27.33
C LYS A 3 -61.78 -12.44 26.35
N HIS A 4 -61.39 -12.83 25.14
CA HIS A 4 -62.18 -13.30 23.99
C HIS A 4 -62.60 -12.15 23.05
N ILE A 5 -62.46 -12.25 21.72
CA ILE A 5 -62.61 -13.43 20.85
C ILE A 5 -61.64 -13.31 19.67
N TYR A 6 -60.70 -14.26 19.54
CA TYR A 6 -60.20 -14.69 18.23
C TYR A 6 -61.26 -15.65 17.69
N SER A 7 -61.91 -15.31 16.58
CA SER A 7 -62.61 -16.19 15.63
C SER A 7 -63.60 -15.35 14.84
N GLU A 8 -63.70 -15.62 13.54
CA GLU A 8 -64.45 -14.89 12.49
C GLU A 8 -63.67 -13.66 12.00
N PHE A 9 -62.94 -13.71 10.90
CA PHE A 9 -63.40 -14.09 9.56
C PHE A 9 -62.28 -14.83 8.80
N LEU A 10 -62.46 -16.14 8.61
CA LEU A 10 -61.83 -16.87 7.50
C LEU A 10 -62.89 -17.00 6.41
N SER A 11 -62.80 -16.18 5.38
CA SER A 11 -63.11 -16.52 3.98
C SER A 11 -63.17 -15.23 3.16
N GLU A 12 -62.14 -14.97 2.38
CA GLU A 12 -62.25 -14.86 0.92
C GLU A 12 -60.83 -14.82 0.34
N GLU A 13 -60.65 -15.60 -0.71
CA GLU A 13 -59.38 -15.95 -1.34
C GLU A 13 -58.55 -14.71 -1.72
N ASP A 14 -57.33 -14.62 -1.21
CA ASP A 14 -56.36 -13.58 -1.58
C ASP A 14 -55.54 -14.08 -2.79
N PRO A 15 -55.70 -13.53 -4.00
CA PRO A 15 -55.04 -14.03 -5.22
C PRO A 15 -53.52 -13.82 -5.25
N LEU A 16 -52.93 -13.25 -4.20
CA LEU A 16 -51.52 -12.85 -4.13
C LEU A 16 -50.57 -13.91 -3.54
N LEU A 17 -51.08 -15.08 -3.14
CA LEU A 17 -50.22 -16.16 -2.58
C LEU A 17 -49.38 -16.90 -3.65
N SER A 18 -49.76 -16.84 -4.93
CA SER A 18 -49.03 -17.53 -6.01
C SER A 18 -47.68 -16.88 -6.35
N ASP A 19 -47.52 -15.57 -6.10
CA ASP A 19 -46.30 -14.85 -6.45
C ASP A 19 -45.18 -15.07 -5.42
N ASN A 20 -45.52 -15.43 -4.18
CA ASN A 20 -44.54 -15.66 -3.11
C ASN A 20 -43.75 -16.96 -3.32
N GLU A 21 -44.40 -18.03 -3.80
CA GLU A 21 -43.74 -19.31 -4.07
C GLU A 21 -42.69 -19.18 -5.19
N PHE A 22 -43.03 -18.45 -6.26
CA PHE A 22 -42.09 -18.17 -7.35
C PHE A 22 -40.90 -17.31 -6.89
N LEU A 23 -41.14 -16.39 -5.95
CA LEU A 23 -40.13 -15.50 -5.40
C LEU A 23 -39.19 -16.23 -4.42
N GLU A 24 -39.72 -17.17 -3.64
CA GLU A 24 -38.95 -18.08 -2.79
C GLU A 24 -38.08 -19.02 -3.62
N ASP A 25 -38.62 -19.59 -4.70
CA ASP A 25 -37.88 -20.42 -5.64
C ASP A 25 -36.73 -19.65 -6.32
N ALA A 26 -37.00 -18.41 -6.75
CA ALA A 26 -35.98 -17.55 -7.35
C ALA A 26 -34.87 -17.17 -6.34
N LEU A 27 -35.23 -16.94 -5.08
CA LEU A 27 -34.26 -16.69 -4.01
C LEU A 27 -33.42 -17.93 -3.72
N ALA A 28 -34.03 -19.11 -3.66
CA ALA A 28 -33.31 -20.37 -3.48
C ALA A 28 -32.34 -20.66 -4.64
N GLU A 29 -32.75 -20.37 -5.87
CA GLU A 29 -31.88 -20.51 -7.05
C GLU A 29 -30.70 -19.52 -7.02
N LEU A 30 -30.94 -18.28 -6.61
CA LEU A 30 -29.89 -17.28 -6.43
C LEU A 30 -28.91 -17.68 -5.32
N GLN A 31 -29.40 -18.19 -4.20
CA GLN A 31 -28.57 -18.68 -3.10
C GLN A 31 -27.65 -19.80 -3.58
N ASN A 32 -28.20 -20.77 -4.32
CA ASN A 32 -27.43 -21.89 -4.89
C ASN A 32 -26.36 -21.42 -5.90
N LYS A 33 -26.67 -20.39 -6.71
CA LYS A 33 -25.68 -19.77 -7.61
C LYS A 33 -24.55 -19.07 -6.84
N LEU A 34 -24.86 -18.39 -5.74
CA LEU A 34 -23.85 -17.76 -4.89
C LEU A 34 -22.95 -18.80 -4.21
N ASP A 35 -23.52 -19.90 -3.72
CA ASP A 35 -22.74 -21.00 -3.13
C ASP A 35 -21.77 -21.61 -4.15
N LYS A 36 -22.24 -21.85 -5.38
CA LYS A 36 -21.37 -22.31 -6.48
C LYS A 36 -20.26 -21.32 -6.82
N ILE A 37 -20.53 -20.02 -6.77
CA ILE A 37 -19.51 -18.98 -7.00
C ILE A 37 -18.48 -19.00 -5.88
N LEU A 38 -18.90 -19.15 -4.63
CA LEU A 38 -18.00 -19.27 -3.47
C LEU A 38 -17.11 -20.51 -3.58
N ASP A 39 -17.68 -21.65 -3.95
CA ASP A 39 -16.92 -22.89 -4.17
C ASP A 39 -15.89 -22.72 -5.29
N ASN A 40 -16.29 -22.13 -6.42
CA ASN A 40 -15.38 -21.83 -7.52
C ASN A 40 -14.26 -20.87 -7.10
N GLN A 41 -14.56 -19.85 -6.29
CA GLN A 41 -13.56 -18.93 -5.76
C GLN A 41 -12.56 -19.64 -4.84
N ASN A 42 -13.04 -20.56 -3.98
CA ASN A 42 -12.18 -21.37 -3.11
C ASN A 42 -11.28 -22.30 -3.92
N GLU A 43 -11.79 -22.90 -5.00
CA GLU A 43 -11.01 -23.74 -5.90
C GLU A 43 -9.95 -22.92 -6.65
N ILE A 44 -10.32 -21.75 -7.18
CA ILE A 44 -9.38 -20.81 -7.81
C ILE A 44 -8.28 -20.40 -6.84
N LEU A 45 -8.62 -20.04 -5.60
CA LEU A 45 -7.63 -19.72 -4.57
C LEU A 45 -6.68 -20.89 -4.30
N THR A 46 -7.22 -22.10 -4.21
CA THR A 46 -6.44 -23.32 -3.98
C THR A 46 -5.48 -23.59 -5.15
N LEU A 47 -5.94 -23.45 -6.40
CA LEU A 47 -5.12 -23.62 -7.59
C LEU A 47 -4.05 -22.52 -7.71
N ILE A 48 -4.37 -21.26 -7.39
CA ILE A 48 -3.40 -20.16 -7.35
C ILE A 48 -2.30 -20.47 -6.32
N CYS A 49 -2.67 -20.93 -5.12
CA CYS A 49 -1.71 -21.35 -4.10
C CYS A 49 -0.81 -22.48 -4.62
N GLN A 50 -1.37 -23.51 -5.24
CA GLN A 50 -0.60 -24.64 -5.79
C GLN A 50 0.33 -24.25 -6.95
N VAL A 51 -0.09 -23.35 -7.83
CA VAL A 51 0.73 -22.83 -8.93
C VAL A 51 1.87 -21.97 -8.37
N ASN A 52 1.58 -21.12 -7.38
CA ASN A 52 2.60 -20.33 -6.68
C ASN A 52 3.63 -21.21 -5.96
N CYS A 53 3.23 -22.32 -5.33
CA CYS A 53 4.16 -23.26 -4.69
C CYS A 53 5.10 -24.00 -5.66
N LYS A 54 4.79 -24.06 -6.97
CA LYS A 54 5.64 -24.71 -7.98
C LYS A 54 6.63 -23.76 -8.66
N THR A 55 6.48 -22.46 -8.44
CA THR A 55 7.49 -21.45 -8.79
C THR A 55 8.39 -21.18 -7.58
N PRO A 56 9.73 -21.14 -7.70
CA PRO A 56 10.63 -20.81 -6.58
C PRO A 56 10.51 -19.36 -6.07
N THR A 57 9.41 -18.67 -6.32
CA THR A 57 9.30 -17.21 -6.25
C THR A 57 8.16 -16.74 -5.35
N ALA A 58 7.34 -17.63 -4.78
CA ALA A 58 6.12 -17.26 -4.05
C ALA A 58 6.22 -17.25 -2.52
N GLU A 59 7.37 -17.57 -1.93
CA GLU A 59 7.59 -17.39 -0.49
C GLU A 59 7.95 -15.94 -0.10
N LEU A 60 8.04 -15.00 -1.05
CA LEU A 60 8.53 -13.65 -0.76
C LEU A 60 7.48 -12.65 -0.27
N TYR A 61 6.17 -12.92 -0.37
CA TYR A 61 5.15 -11.87 -0.21
C TYR A 61 3.98 -12.18 0.74
N ASN A 62 4.01 -13.31 1.46
CA ASN A 62 2.97 -13.65 2.44
C ASN A 62 3.45 -13.61 3.91
N ILE A 63 4.35 -12.68 4.24
CA ILE A 63 4.70 -12.42 5.64
C ILE A 63 4.58 -10.92 5.88
N LYS A 64 3.54 -10.52 6.63
CA LYS A 64 3.45 -9.25 7.35
C LYS A 64 4.80 -8.93 7.98
N VAL A 65 5.55 -8.05 7.34
CA VAL A 65 6.64 -7.31 7.97
C VAL A 65 6.60 -5.94 7.32
N ASP A 66 5.70 -5.10 7.79
CA ASP A 66 5.56 -3.68 7.44
C ASP A 66 6.78 -2.90 7.96
N TYR A 67 7.98 -3.25 7.49
CA TYR A 67 9.22 -2.56 7.85
C TYR A 67 9.48 -1.35 6.94
N PHE A 68 8.89 -1.36 5.75
CA PHE A 68 9.02 -0.29 4.78
C PHE A 68 7.68 0.43 4.61
N PRO A 69 7.67 1.76 4.42
CA PRO A 69 8.84 2.64 4.40
C PRO A 69 9.47 2.83 5.80
N VAL A 70 10.79 3.01 5.86
CA VAL A 70 11.48 3.38 7.11
C VAL A 70 11.05 4.79 7.48
N THR A 71 10.38 4.92 8.61
CA THR A 71 9.75 6.17 9.07
C THR A 71 10.73 6.98 9.92
N ASP A 72 11.41 6.31 10.85
CA ASP A 72 12.33 6.93 11.80
C ASP A 72 13.80 6.90 11.31
N PRO A 73 14.47 8.06 11.19
CA PRO A 73 15.93 8.17 11.04
C PRO A 73 16.76 7.24 11.94
N GLU A 74 16.35 7.04 13.19
CA GLU A 74 17.10 6.24 14.17
C GLU A 74 17.11 4.74 13.84
N GLU A 75 16.24 4.28 12.94
CA GLU A 75 16.21 2.89 12.49
C GLU A 75 17.21 2.57 11.37
N LEU A 76 17.73 3.59 10.66
CA LEU A 76 18.66 3.36 9.54
C LEU A 76 19.94 2.60 9.93
N PRO A 77 20.58 2.85 11.09
CA PRO A 77 21.70 2.03 11.56
C PRO A 77 21.31 0.55 11.74
N ASN A 78 20.11 0.28 12.25
CA ASN A 78 19.60 -1.08 12.46
C ASN A 78 19.34 -1.78 11.12
N LEU A 79 18.74 -1.08 10.15
CA LEU A 79 18.57 -1.58 8.79
C LEU A 79 19.93 -1.89 8.14
N ASP A 80 20.90 -0.97 8.24
CA ASP A 80 22.24 -1.16 7.65
C ASP A 80 22.96 -2.39 8.26
N ALA A 81 22.89 -2.54 9.58
CA ALA A 81 23.44 -3.70 10.28
C ALA A 81 22.75 -5.01 9.85
N ASN A 82 21.43 -5.00 9.66
CA ASN A 82 20.70 -6.18 9.20
C ASN A 82 20.99 -6.54 7.74
N LEU A 83 21.22 -5.54 6.87
CA LEU A 83 21.63 -5.75 5.48
C LEU A 83 23.06 -6.30 5.35
N SER A 84 23.89 -6.12 6.36
CA SER A 84 25.22 -6.73 6.43
C SER A 84 25.16 -8.26 6.55
N LYS A 85 24.09 -8.80 7.14
CA LYS A 85 23.92 -10.23 7.38
C LYS A 85 23.52 -10.95 6.07
N PRO A 86 24.16 -12.09 5.74
CA PRO A 86 23.78 -12.88 4.58
C PRO A 86 22.37 -13.47 4.75
N GLY A 87 21.61 -13.60 3.65
CA GLY A 87 20.26 -14.18 3.67
C GLY A 87 19.19 -13.32 4.35
N ASN A 88 19.46 -12.03 4.60
CA ASN A 88 18.47 -11.15 5.21
C ASN A 88 17.26 -10.93 4.29
N LYS A 89 16.07 -10.84 4.88
CA LYS A 89 14.81 -10.59 4.16
C LYS A 89 14.68 -9.17 3.61
N TYR A 90 15.36 -8.20 4.20
CA TYR A 90 15.20 -6.78 3.87
C TYR A 90 15.69 -6.45 2.45
N ALA A 91 16.79 -7.06 2.00
CA ALA A 91 17.28 -6.89 0.64
C ALA A 91 16.24 -7.33 -0.42
N ASN A 92 15.53 -8.43 -0.15
CA ASN A 92 14.48 -8.96 -1.01
C ASN A 92 13.25 -8.04 -1.05
N ILE A 93 12.86 -7.47 0.10
CA ILE A 93 11.76 -6.50 0.16
C ILE A 93 12.15 -5.21 -0.58
N MET A 94 13.36 -4.68 -0.36
CA MET A 94 13.88 -3.52 -1.09
C MET A 94 13.93 -3.76 -2.60
N LEU A 95 14.29 -4.99 -3.03
CA LEU A 95 14.27 -5.36 -4.45
C LEU A 95 12.86 -5.26 -5.03
N GLY A 96 11.85 -5.81 -4.35
CA GLY A 96 10.46 -5.74 -4.79
C GLY A 96 9.92 -4.30 -4.87
N ILE A 97 10.34 -3.44 -3.93
CA ILE A 97 9.93 -2.02 -3.91
C ILE A 97 10.61 -1.22 -5.03
N LEU A 98 11.92 -1.40 -5.22
CA LEU A 98 12.73 -0.60 -6.16
C LEU A 98 12.62 -1.10 -7.61
N ARG A 99 12.28 -2.38 -7.80
CA ARG A 99 11.99 -3.00 -9.10
C ARG A 99 10.63 -3.70 -9.05
N PRO A 100 9.52 -2.95 -9.01
CA PRO A 100 8.19 -3.55 -9.06
C PRO A 100 8.04 -4.35 -10.35
N GLU A 101 7.55 -5.59 -10.25
CA GLU A 101 7.39 -6.52 -11.38
C GLU A 101 8.71 -6.76 -12.17
N GLY A 102 9.87 -6.55 -11.54
CA GLY A 102 11.18 -6.65 -12.19
C GLY A 102 11.49 -5.50 -13.16
N ARG A 103 10.62 -4.49 -13.27
CA ARG A 103 10.80 -3.34 -14.16
C ARG A 103 11.88 -2.41 -13.63
N LYS A 104 12.65 -1.85 -14.57
CA LYS A 104 13.68 -0.84 -14.26
C LYS A 104 13.03 0.54 -14.29
N GLU A 105 12.82 1.11 -13.12
CA GLU A 105 12.30 2.47 -12.98
C GLU A 105 13.37 3.41 -12.40
N PRO A 106 13.29 4.72 -12.68
CA PRO A 106 14.13 5.71 -12.02
C PRO A 106 13.98 5.63 -10.49
N LEU A 107 15.11 5.61 -9.77
CA LEU A 107 15.14 5.47 -8.31
C LEU A 107 14.18 6.43 -7.59
N LYS A 108 14.13 7.69 -8.04
CA LYS A 108 13.24 8.74 -7.51
C LYS A 108 11.75 8.36 -7.43
N ASN A 109 11.29 7.41 -8.22
CA ASN A 109 9.89 6.98 -8.25
C ASN A 109 9.54 6.05 -7.09
N ASN A 110 10.49 5.22 -6.66
CA ASN A 110 10.27 4.19 -5.64
C ASN A 110 11.03 4.47 -4.34
N PHE A 111 11.95 5.45 -4.31
CA PHE A 111 12.74 5.78 -3.13
C PHE A 111 11.89 6.19 -1.92
N SER A 112 10.77 6.90 -2.14
CA SER A 112 9.83 7.26 -1.06
C SER A 112 9.00 6.10 -0.52
N LYS A 113 9.03 4.94 -1.20
CA LYS A 113 8.41 3.70 -0.70
C LYS A 113 9.38 2.91 0.20
N VAL A 114 10.67 3.24 0.16
CA VAL A 114 11.71 2.66 1.03
C VAL A 114 11.98 3.57 2.22
N PHE A 115 12.01 4.89 2.02
CA PHE A 115 12.28 5.87 3.08
C PHE A 115 11.18 6.93 3.12
N GLU A 116 10.61 7.16 4.30
CA GLU A 116 9.55 8.16 4.49
C GLU A 116 10.11 9.60 4.46
N CYS A 117 9.21 10.57 4.39
CA CYS A 117 9.52 11.99 4.37
C CYS A 117 10.47 12.42 5.50
N ASP A 118 10.34 11.91 6.72
CA ASP A 118 11.17 12.33 7.85
C ASP A 118 12.64 11.92 7.63
N VAL A 119 12.88 10.68 7.21
CA VAL A 119 14.19 10.23 6.73
C VAL A 119 14.67 11.08 5.55
N LEU A 120 13.84 11.25 4.52
CA LEU A 120 14.23 12.03 3.34
C LEU A 120 14.57 13.48 3.67
N MET A 121 13.93 14.06 4.69
CA MET A 121 14.20 15.42 5.15
C MET A 121 15.42 15.47 6.05
N ALA A 122 15.73 14.45 6.85
CA ALA A 122 16.88 14.43 7.74
C ALA A 122 18.23 14.23 7.00
N TYR A 123 18.23 13.51 5.88
CA TYR A 123 19.45 13.12 5.18
C TYR A 123 19.62 13.77 3.80
N ASN A 124 20.85 13.86 3.33
CA ASN A 124 21.19 13.89 1.91
C ASN A 124 22.39 12.96 1.68
N TYR A 125 22.79 12.74 0.43
CA TYR A 125 23.88 11.80 0.17
C TYR A 125 25.19 12.19 0.87
N ASP A 126 25.58 13.47 0.76
CA ASP A 126 26.91 13.92 1.16
C ASP A 126 27.02 14.34 2.64
N GLY A 127 25.91 14.67 3.31
CA GLY A 127 25.89 15.20 4.68
C GLY A 127 26.07 16.72 4.79
N VAL A 128 25.50 17.47 3.86
CA VAL A 128 25.66 18.94 3.78
C VAL A 128 24.40 19.71 4.21
N SER A 129 24.55 21.00 4.53
CA SER A 129 23.43 21.90 4.87
C SER A 129 22.57 21.41 6.04
N SER A 130 23.22 21.05 7.14
CA SER A 130 22.59 20.55 8.37
C SER A 130 21.83 19.23 8.19
N LYS A 131 22.12 18.48 7.13
CA LYS A 131 21.59 17.12 6.90
C LYS A 131 22.64 16.09 7.21
N GLN A 132 22.19 14.95 7.73
CA GLN A 132 23.08 13.82 7.97
C GLN A 132 23.49 13.15 6.66
N SER A 133 24.67 12.52 6.66
CA SER A 133 25.23 11.86 5.48
C SER A 133 24.60 10.48 5.28
N PHE A 134 23.86 10.28 4.20
CA PHE A 134 23.33 8.96 3.85
C PHE A 134 24.42 8.01 3.34
N LYS A 135 25.54 8.56 2.85
CA LYS A 135 26.71 7.78 2.42
C LYS A 135 27.28 6.89 3.54
N GLN A 136 27.04 7.22 4.81
CA GLN A 136 27.52 6.44 5.95
C GLN A 136 26.92 5.02 6.02
N TYR A 137 25.72 4.80 5.46
CA TYR A 137 25.04 3.51 5.46
C TYR A 137 25.53 2.61 4.33
N LYS A 138 26.70 1.99 4.52
CA LYS A 138 27.40 1.24 3.48
C LYS A 138 26.59 0.07 2.92
N HIS A 139 25.88 -0.68 3.76
CA HIS A 139 25.14 -1.87 3.34
C HIS A 139 23.81 -1.51 2.69
N ILE A 140 23.14 -0.44 3.14
CA ILE A 140 21.99 0.14 2.45
C ILE A 140 22.42 0.59 1.04
N ASN A 141 23.47 1.39 0.93
CA ASN A 141 23.93 1.89 -0.37
C ASN A 141 24.37 0.74 -1.30
N LYS A 142 25.09 -0.26 -0.77
CA LYS A 142 25.50 -1.44 -1.54
C LYS A 142 24.28 -2.25 -2.02
N THR A 143 23.26 -2.39 -1.17
CA THR A 143 22.02 -3.11 -1.52
C THR A 143 21.27 -2.39 -2.63
N ILE A 144 21.04 -1.08 -2.49
CA ILE A 144 20.36 -0.29 -3.53
C ILE A 144 21.16 -0.32 -4.83
N PHE A 145 22.48 -0.12 -4.77
CA PHE A 145 23.34 -0.21 -5.94
C PHE A 145 23.24 -1.58 -6.62
N GLY A 146 23.31 -2.67 -5.85
CA GLY A 146 23.17 -4.03 -6.37
C GLY A 146 21.82 -4.29 -7.03
N ILE A 147 20.74 -3.75 -6.44
CA ILE A 147 19.39 -3.82 -7.01
C ILE A 147 19.31 -3.03 -8.31
N LEU A 148 19.90 -1.84 -8.40
CA LEU A 148 19.84 -0.99 -9.59
C LEU A 148 20.80 -1.45 -10.69
N LYS A 149 21.86 -2.18 -10.34
CA LYS A 149 22.95 -2.55 -11.24
C LYS A 149 22.45 -3.17 -12.54
N ARG A 150 23.06 -2.71 -13.62
CA ARG A 150 22.92 -3.17 -15.01
C ARG A 150 24.28 -3.07 -15.68
N ASP A 151 24.41 -3.66 -16.85
CA ASP A 151 25.66 -3.58 -17.60
C ASP A 151 26.05 -2.13 -17.85
N GLY A 152 27.31 -1.80 -17.55
CA GLY A 152 27.85 -0.44 -17.62
C GLY A 152 27.42 0.51 -16.50
N TYR A 153 26.57 0.09 -15.56
CA TYR A 153 26.16 0.97 -14.44
C TYR A 153 27.25 1.09 -13.39
N THR A 154 27.70 2.31 -13.19
CA THR A 154 28.84 2.68 -12.35
C THR A 154 28.41 3.26 -11.01
N GLU A 155 29.34 3.29 -10.05
CA GLU A 155 29.10 3.92 -8.75
C GLU A 155 28.84 5.43 -8.88
N THR A 156 29.45 6.10 -9.86
CA THR A 156 29.23 7.53 -10.13
C THR A 156 27.79 7.80 -10.60
N GLU A 157 27.24 6.95 -11.46
CA GLU A 157 25.83 7.04 -11.88
C GLU A 157 24.88 6.76 -10.71
N TYR A 158 25.20 5.78 -9.86
CA TYR A 158 24.45 5.53 -8.63
C TYR A 158 24.40 6.74 -7.69
N ILE A 159 25.55 7.38 -7.47
CA ILE A 159 25.65 8.58 -6.65
C ILE A 159 24.79 9.70 -7.25
N ALA A 160 24.81 9.87 -8.58
CA ALA A 160 23.98 10.85 -9.27
C ALA A 160 22.49 10.56 -9.09
N ASP A 161 22.07 9.30 -9.23
CA ASP A 161 20.67 8.86 -9.07
C ASP A 161 20.17 9.07 -7.64
N ILE A 162 20.98 8.73 -6.62
CA ILE A 162 20.64 8.95 -5.21
C ILE A 162 20.49 10.44 -4.91
N ARG A 163 21.45 11.27 -5.34
CA ARG A 163 21.37 12.72 -5.17
C ARG A 163 20.12 13.29 -5.84
N ALA A 164 19.82 12.84 -7.07
CA ALA A 164 18.61 13.23 -7.78
C ALA A 164 17.33 12.80 -7.07
N ALA A 165 17.29 11.58 -6.50
CA ALA A 165 16.15 11.07 -5.75
C ALA A 165 15.85 11.94 -4.51
N PHE A 166 16.87 12.22 -3.68
CA PHE A 166 16.72 13.12 -2.53
C PHE A 166 16.25 14.51 -2.96
N HIS A 167 16.85 15.08 -4.01
CA HIS A 167 16.48 16.41 -4.49
C HIS A 167 15.02 16.47 -4.95
N VAL A 168 14.61 15.56 -5.84
CA VAL A 168 13.25 15.52 -6.41
C VAL A 168 12.20 15.36 -5.31
N LEU A 169 12.44 14.48 -4.34
CA LEU A 169 11.47 14.22 -3.27
C LEU A 169 11.35 15.41 -2.31
N LYS A 170 12.46 16.09 -1.99
CA LYS A 170 12.43 17.34 -1.20
C LYS A 170 11.67 18.45 -1.91
N VAL A 171 11.94 18.66 -3.20
CA VAL A 171 11.22 19.65 -4.00
C VAL A 171 9.72 19.33 -4.03
N ARG A 172 9.35 18.06 -4.24
CA ARG A 172 7.95 17.62 -4.23
C ARG A 172 7.30 17.87 -2.87
N TYR A 173 7.99 17.56 -1.77
CA TYR A 173 7.51 17.78 -0.41
C TYR A 173 7.24 19.26 -0.13
N HIS A 174 8.22 20.14 -0.41
CA HIS A 174 8.07 21.57 -0.19
C HIS A 174 6.98 22.20 -1.06
N LYS A 175 6.87 21.76 -2.33
CA LYS A 175 5.79 22.21 -3.23
C LYS A 175 4.42 21.80 -2.67
N ARG A 176 4.25 20.54 -2.25
CA ARG A 176 3.01 20.04 -1.64
C ARG A 176 2.62 20.89 -0.43
N ASN A 177 3.56 21.13 0.49
CA ASN A 177 3.29 21.90 1.71
C ASN A 177 2.96 23.36 1.41
N HIS A 178 3.63 23.96 0.43
CA HIS A 178 3.32 25.31 -0.02
C HIS A 178 1.92 25.40 -0.65
N ASP A 179 1.55 24.44 -1.49
CA ASP A 179 0.22 24.38 -2.11
C ASP A 179 -0.88 24.15 -1.05
N LEU A 180 -0.63 23.32 -0.04
CA LEU A 180 -1.53 23.13 1.11
C LEU A 180 -1.74 24.43 1.88
N ARG A 181 -0.68 25.14 2.26
CA ARG A 181 -0.78 26.45 2.94
C ARG A 181 -1.55 27.47 2.12
N ARG A 182 -1.33 27.50 0.81
CA ARG A 182 -2.05 28.40 -0.11
C ARG A 182 -3.54 28.06 -0.17
N LYS A 183 -3.91 26.79 -0.16
CA LYS A 183 -5.32 26.34 -0.12
C LYS A 183 -5.99 26.77 1.19
N ILE A 184 -5.37 26.48 2.33
CA ILE A 184 -5.89 26.86 3.67
C ILE A 184 -6.14 28.37 3.75
N LYS A 185 -5.16 29.19 3.31
CA LYS A 185 -5.30 30.65 3.31
C LYS A 185 -6.44 31.16 2.41
N ARG A 186 -6.75 30.46 1.32
CA ARG A 186 -7.88 30.80 0.44
C ARG A 186 -9.21 30.44 1.09
N SER A 187 -9.31 29.26 1.69
CA SER A 187 -10.50 28.81 2.41
C SER A 187 -10.85 29.73 3.58
N GLN A 188 -9.88 30.13 4.39
CA GLN A 188 -10.06 31.06 5.51
C GLN A 188 -10.49 32.47 5.08
N LYS A 189 -10.20 32.88 3.84
CA LYS A 189 -10.61 34.19 3.30
C LYS A 189 -12.03 34.16 2.70
N CYS A 190 -12.62 32.98 2.54
CA CYS A 190 -13.94 32.78 1.94
C CYS A 190 -15.03 32.43 2.96
N GLU A 191 -14.72 32.30 4.25
CA GLU A 191 -15.76 32.28 5.29
C GLU A 191 -16.26 33.71 5.49
N PRO A 192 -17.53 34.03 5.15
CA PRO A 192 -18.10 35.32 5.51
C PRO A 192 -18.23 35.40 7.02
N GLU A 193 -17.89 36.56 7.60
CA GLU A 193 -18.32 36.92 8.95
C GLU A 193 -19.83 36.68 9.01
N SER A 194 -20.23 35.69 9.81
CA SER A 194 -21.62 35.41 10.11
C SER A 194 -22.11 36.52 11.04
N ASP A 195 -22.41 37.69 10.47
CA ASP A 195 -23.14 38.77 11.13
C ASP A 195 -24.58 38.30 11.35
N TRP A 196 -24.80 37.58 12.45
CA TRP A 196 -26.11 37.43 13.07
C TRP A 196 -25.99 37.90 14.52
N GLU A 197 -26.00 39.23 14.71
CA GLU A 197 -26.44 39.88 15.94
C GLU A 197 -27.65 40.78 15.64
#